data_AF-A0A1I4IS79-F1
#
_entry.id   AF-A0A1I4IS79-F1
#
_cell.length_a   1.000
_cell.length_b   1.000
_cell.length_c   1.000
_cell.angle_alpha   90.00
_cell.angle_beta   90.00
_cell.angle_gamma   90.00
#
_symmetry.space_group_name_H-M   'P 1'
#
loop_
_entity.id
_entity.type
_entity.pdbx_description
1 polymer ?
#
loop_
_entity_poly.entity_id
_entity_poly.type
_entity_poly.pdbx_seq_one_letter_code
_entity_poly.pdbx_strand_id
1 'polypeptide(L)'
;MAQPSGWRTRTTFNLSIRWRMYFAIFNRNNLLFTRKIGDGYAMLSRPSDTEHTPFGDIFYRESPDLIFWGKHRNVISTIGGEESAWQSQKNGSGPIPIETDEGWLLIDHEVINTCNGFVYRIVCALGIY
;
A
#
# COMPACT_ATOMS: atom_id res chain seq x y z
N MET A 1 -31.79 18.40 -27.85
CA MET A 1 -31.22 17.05 -27.57
C MET A 1 -30.73 17.07 -26.13
N ALA A 2 -31.22 16.18 -25.27
CA ALA A 2 -31.01 16.22 -23.82
C ALA A 2 -29.93 15.22 -23.35
N GLN A 3 -29.35 15.53 -22.18
CA GLN A 3 -28.62 14.71 -21.19
C GLN A 3 -27.07 14.77 -21.18
N PRO A 4 -26.40 14.65 -20.00
CA PRO A 4 -26.95 14.43 -18.66
C PRO A 4 -26.59 15.49 -17.60
N SER A 5 -27.52 15.62 -16.66
CA SER A 5 -27.36 16.22 -15.34
C SER A 5 -26.36 15.46 -14.44
N GLY A 6 -25.45 16.21 -13.82
CA GLY A 6 -25.09 15.99 -12.41
C GLY A 6 -23.77 15.26 -12.10
N TRP A 7 -22.79 16.03 -11.62
CA TRP A 7 -21.98 15.61 -10.48
C TRP A 7 -22.38 16.49 -9.29
N ARG A 8 -22.92 15.90 -8.23
CA ARG A 8 -23.02 16.55 -6.91
C ARG A 8 -21.97 15.91 -6.02
N THR A 9 -21.03 16.70 -5.51
CA THR A 9 -20.20 16.29 -4.37
C THR A 9 -20.57 17.17 -3.18
N ARG A 10 -20.80 16.52 -2.03
CA ARG A 10 -21.22 17.19 -0.79
C ARG A 10 -19.98 17.74 -0.08
N THR A 11 -20.08 19.00 0.28
CA THR A 11 -19.06 19.89 0.85
C THR A 11 -18.99 19.70 2.36
N THR A 12 -17.93 19.07 2.89
CA THR A 12 -17.15 19.39 4.12
C THR A 12 -16.60 18.14 4.82
N PHE A 13 -15.26 18.00 4.82
CA PHE A 13 -14.49 17.15 5.73
C PHE A 13 -13.81 18.07 6.75
N ASN A 14 -14.48 18.39 7.86
CA ASN A 14 -13.92 19.29 8.88
C ASN A 14 -13.78 18.58 10.22
N LEU A 15 -12.86 17.62 10.29
CA LEU A 15 -12.27 17.12 11.52
C LEU A 15 -10.95 16.42 11.17
N SER A 16 -9.82 16.94 11.66
CA SER A 16 -8.53 16.26 11.58
C SER A 16 -8.05 15.94 12.98
N ILE A 17 -7.78 14.66 13.23
CA ILE A 17 -7.20 14.18 14.48
C ILE A 17 -5.83 13.63 14.13
N ARG A 18 -4.79 14.15 14.77
CA ARG A 18 -3.41 13.70 14.55
C ARG A 18 -3.00 12.74 15.65
N TRP A 19 -2.76 11.49 15.26
CA TRP A 19 -2.14 10.48 16.10
C TRP A 19 -0.63 10.41 15.83
N ARG A 20 0.16 10.04 16.84
CA ARG A 20 1.56 9.66 16.66
C ARG A 20 1.62 8.17 16.39
N MET A 21 2.34 7.79 15.34
CA MET A 21 2.52 6.40 14.95
C MET A 21 3.98 6.02 15.15
N TYR A 22 4.23 4.98 15.96
CA TYR A 22 5.57 4.55 16.32
C TYR A 22 5.96 3.33 15.49
N PHE A 23 6.70 3.55 14.41
CA PHE A 23 7.31 2.51 13.57
C PHE A 23 8.52 3.07 12.82
N ALA A 24 9.32 2.19 12.21
CA ALA A 24 10.61 2.55 11.63
C ALA A 24 10.53 3.70 10.61
N ILE A 25 11.41 4.68 10.79
CA ILE A 25 11.74 5.71 9.80
C ILE A 25 12.95 5.16 9.01
N PHE A 26 12.94 5.14 7.66
CA PHE A 26 12.00 5.78 6.74
C PHE A 26 10.96 4.79 6.20
N ASN A 27 9.72 5.27 5.98
CA ASN A 27 8.64 4.42 5.48
C ASN A 27 7.58 5.27 4.75
N ARG A 28 7.04 4.75 3.64
CA ARG A 28 5.98 5.38 2.82
C ARG A 28 4.99 4.31 2.34
N ASN A 29 3.95 4.72 1.61
CA ASN A 29 2.92 3.81 1.06
C ASN A 29 2.20 2.98 2.14
N ASN A 30 1.90 3.65 3.27
CA ASN A 30 1.22 3.02 4.40
C ASN A 30 -0.30 3.01 4.18
N LEU A 31 -0.94 1.86 4.27
CA LEU A 31 -2.38 1.69 4.07
C LEU A 31 -3.00 0.85 5.18
N LEU A 32 -3.97 1.43 5.89
CA LEU A 32 -4.80 0.66 6.82
C LEU A 32 -5.79 -0.20 6.04
N PHE A 33 -6.03 -1.41 6.51
CA PHE A 33 -7.15 -2.22 6.05
C PHE A 33 -8.48 -1.59 6.50
N THR A 34 -9.55 -1.88 5.77
CA THR A 34 -10.89 -1.32 6.05
C THR A 34 -11.53 -1.84 7.33
N ARG A 35 -10.98 -2.91 7.91
CA ARG A 35 -11.37 -3.48 9.20
C ARG A 35 -10.17 -4.08 9.93
N LYS A 36 -10.40 -4.47 11.18
CA LYS A 36 -9.48 -5.32 11.93
C LYS A 36 -9.33 -6.69 11.25
N ILE A 37 -8.14 -7.25 11.36
CA ILE A 37 -7.83 -8.63 10.96
C ILE A 37 -7.47 -9.38 12.24
N GLY A 38 -8.24 -10.41 12.55
CA GLY A 38 -8.28 -10.96 13.91
C GLY A 38 -8.68 -9.88 14.93
N ASP A 39 -7.92 -9.78 16.02
CA ASP A 39 -8.19 -8.83 17.10
C ASP A 39 -7.55 -7.44 16.89
N GLY A 40 -6.69 -7.30 15.86
CA GLY A 40 -5.82 -6.15 15.66
C GLY A 40 -6.18 -5.29 14.44
N TYR A 41 -5.79 -4.02 14.50
CA TYR A 41 -5.71 -3.16 13.31
C TYR A 41 -4.56 -3.65 12.43
N ALA A 42 -4.80 -3.71 11.12
CA ALA A 42 -3.81 -4.16 10.15
C ALA A 42 -3.40 -3.02 9.21
N MET A 43 -2.14 -3.02 8.79
CA MET A 43 -1.60 -2.05 7.84
C MET A 43 -0.57 -2.69 6.91
N LEU A 44 -0.61 -2.32 5.64
CA LEU A 44 0.50 -2.48 4.71
C LEU A 44 1.46 -1.30 4.85
N SER A 45 2.76 -1.54 4.80
CA SER A 45 3.80 -0.52 4.83
C SER A 45 4.92 -0.84 3.87
N ARG A 46 5.73 0.17 3.54
CA ARG A 46 6.89 0.00 2.67
C ARG A 46 8.10 0.71 3.29
N PRO A 47 9.00 -0.04 3.98
CA PRO A 47 10.28 0.49 4.43
C PRO A 47 11.04 1.13 3.27
N SER A 48 11.48 2.36 3.48
CA SER A 48 12.03 3.23 2.44
C SER A 48 13.34 3.88 2.92
N ASP A 49 13.89 4.78 2.11
CA ASP A 49 14.96 5.70 2.48
C ASP A 49 14.49 7.17 2.46
N THR A 50 15.42 8.09 2.65
CA THR A 50 15.20 9.55 2.60
C THR A 50 14.89 10.10 1.22
N GLU A 51 15.21 9.37 0.15
CA GLU A 51 15.27 9.90 -1.20
C GLU A 51 14.43 9.05 -2.18
N HIS A 52 14.89 8.95 -3.43
CA HIS A 52 14.34 8.09 -4.46
C HIS A 52 14.76 6.64 -4.22
N THR A 53 14.07 6.00 -3.27
CA THR A 53 14.40 4.65 -2.79
C THR A 53 14.68 3.67 -3.93
N PRO A 54 15.87 3.05 -3.99
CA PRO A 54 16.24 2.08 -5.02
C PRO A 54 15.89 0.62 -4.63
N PHE A 55 15.08 0.44 -3.58
CA PHE A 55 14.57 -0.83 -3.08
C PHE A 55 13.14 -0.66 -2.57
N GLY A 56 12.44 -1.74 -2.26
CA GLY A 56 11.21 -1.64 -1.48
C GLY A 56 10.29 -2.83 -1.60
N ASP A 57 10.13 -3.55 -0.50
CA ASP A 57 9.13 -4.62 -0.36
C ASP A 57 7.92 -4.11 0.42
N ILE A 58 6.76 -4.71 0.15
CA ILE A 58 5.53 -4.46 0.91
C ILE A 58 5.51 -5.39 2.13
N PHE A 59 5.28 -4.80 3.30
CA PHE A 59 5.16 -5.49 4.58
C PHE A 59 3.78 -5.33 5.19
N TYR A 60 3.30 -6.37 5.86
CA TYR A 60 2.14 -6.36 6.72
C TYR A 60 2.57 -6.16 8.19
N ARG A 61 1.71 -5.52 8.98
CA ARG A 61 1.90 -5.29 10.40
C ARG A 61 0.58 -5.07 11.11
N GLU A 62 0.56 -5.43 12.39
CA GLU A 62 -0.60 -5.32 13.26
C GLU A 62 -0.37 -4.33 14.39
N SER A 63 -1.47 -3.77 14.90
CA SER A 63 -1.50 -2.96 16.11
C SER A 63 -2.76 -3.23 16.92
N PRO A 64 -2.67 -3.35 18.26
CA PRO A 64 -3.86 -3.43 19.09
C PRO A 64 -4.58 -2.08 19.25
N ASP A 65 -3.88 -0.95 19.03
CA ASP A 65 -4.32 0.38 19.47
C ASP A 65 -4.05 1.54 18.50
N LEU A 66 -3.60 1.25 17.28
CA LEU A 66 -3.14 2.20 16.25
C LEU A 66 -1.84 2.96 16.57
N ILE A 67 -1.25 2.75 17.74
CA ILE A 67 -0.06 3.49 18.22
C ILE A 67 1.18 2.61 18.12
N PHE A 68 1.13 1.41 18.71
CA PHE A 68 2.23 0.45 18.72
C PHE A 68 2.03 -0.61 17.64
N TRP A 69 3.01 -0.75 16.76
CA TRP A 69 2.92 -1.64 15.60
C TRP A 69 3.99 -2.73 15.67
N GLY A 70 3.62 -3.95 15.32
CA GLY A 70 4.51 -5.11 15.33
C GLY A 70 4.03 -6.22 14.40
N LYS A 71 4.45 -7.45 14.69
CA LYS A 71 4.13 -8.66 13.90
C LYS A 71 4.41 -8.49 12.40
N HIS A 72 5.57 -7.93 12.07
CA HIS A 72 5.95 -7.66 10.69
C HIS A 72 6.03 -8.95 9.87
N ARG A 73 5.41 -8.95 8.68
CA ARG A 73 5.47 -10.03 7.69
C ARG A 73 5.76 -9.42 6.33
N ASN A 74 6.71 -10.00 5.58
CA ASN A 74 6.88 -9.64 4.17
C ASN A 74 5.67 -10.16 3.38
N VAL A 75 5.18 -9.36 2.44
CA VAL A 75 3.97 -9.66 1.64
C VAL A 75 4.32 -9.77 0.16
N ILE A 76 4.97 -8.74 -0.39
CA ILE A 76 5.41 -8.70 -1.79
C ILE A 76 6.84 -8.20 -1.80
N SER A 77 7.76 -9.07 -2.20
CA SER A 77 9.17 -8.73 -2.39
C SER A 77 9.44 -8.30 -3.83
N THR A 78 10.50 -7.54 -4.03
CA THR A 78 11.03 -7.37 -5.38
C THR A 78 11.51 -8.71 -5.94
N ILE A 79 11.25 -8.93 -7.23
CA ILE A 79 11.70 -10.13 -7.95
C ILE A 79 12.49 -9.67 -9.16
N GLY A 80 13.71 -10.18 -9.30
CA GLY A 80 14.58 -9.88 -10.44
C GLY A 80 14.51 -10.95 -11.53
N GLY A 81 15.25 -10.70 -12.62
CA GLY A 81 15.41 -11.69 -13.68
C GLY A 81 14.16 -11.85 -14.56
N GLU A 82 13.97 -13.07 -15.09
CA GLU A 82 12.93 -13.36 -16.08
C GLU A 82 11.54 -13.57 -15.47
N GLU A 83 11.44 -13.70 -14.14
CA GLU A 83 10.17 -13.94 -13.44
C GLU A 83 9.24 -12.73 -13.52
N SER A 84 9.77 -11.52 -13.30
CA SER A 84 9.08 -10.27 -13.62
C SER A 84 10.05 -9.11 -13.58
N ALA A 85 10.33 -8.53 -14.75
CA ALA A 85 11.15 -7.33 -14.82
C ALA A 85 10.47 -6.12 -14.16
N TRP A 86 9.14 -6.11 -14.08
CA TRP A 86 8.36 -4.95 -13.65
C TRP A 86 8.44 -4.67 -12.15
N GLN A 87 8.63 -5.70 -11.32
CA GLN A 87 8.80 -5.60 -9.85
C GLN A 87 10.26 -5.67 -9.39
N SER A 88 11.21 -5.43 -10.29
CA SER A 88 12.64 -5.67 -10.01
C SER A 88 13.30 -4.60 -9.15
N GLN A 89 12.80 -3.36 -9.16
CA GLN A 89 13.40 -2.25 -8.40
C GLN A 89 12.74 -2.05 -7.04
N LYS A 90 11.41 -1.91 -7.03
CA LYS A 90 10.62 -1.70 -5.80
C LYS A 90 9.13 -1.85 -6.08
N ASN A 91 8.42 -2.23 -5.02
CA ASN A 91 6.97 -2.34 -4.98
C ASN A 91 6.40 -1.37 -3.95
N GLY A 92 5.11 -1.07 -4.04
CA GLY A 92 4.43 -0.31 -3.00
C GLY A 92 2.92 -0.29 -3.15
N SER A 93 2.22 -0.39 -2.03
CA SER A 93 0.76 -0.43 -2.03
C SER A 93 0.15 0.86 -2.58
N GLY A 94 -0.92 0.73 -3.38
CA GLY A 94 -1.66 1.81 -4.00
C GLY A 94 -2.91 2.19 -3.21
N PRO A 95 -4.13 1.82 -3.66
CA PRO A 95 -5.35 2.02 -2.90
C PRO A 95 -5.48 1.04 -1.72
N ILE A 96 -6.35 1.41 -0.78
CA ILE A 96 -6.73 0.57 0.37
C ILE A 96 -7.11 -0.83 -0.13
N PRO A 97 -6.60 -1.92 0.48
CA PRO A 97 -6.97 -3.28 0.09
C PRO A 97 -8.48 -3.50 0.08
N ILE A 98 -8.97 -4.14 -0.97
CA ILE A 98 -10.40 -4.37 -1.19
C ILE A 98 -10.74 -5.78 -0.71
N GLU A 99 -11.70 -5.89 0.21
CA GLU A 99 -12.19 -7.18 0.68
C GLU A 99 -13.05 -7.85 -0.39
N THR A 100 -12.81 -9.12 -0.63
CA THR A 100 -13.56 -9.97 -1.58
C THR A 100 -13.84 -11.33 -0.92
N ASP A 101 -14.73 -12.12 -1.51
CA ASP A 101 -15.02 -13.48 -1.04
C ASP A 101 -13.83 -14.44 -1.18
N GLU A 102 -12.83 -14.09 -2.00
CA GLU A 102 -11.62 -14.87 -2.25
C GLU A 102 -10.40 -14.38 -1.43
N GLY A 103 -10.57 -13.32 -0.64
CA GLY A 103 -9.51 -12.70 0.14
C GLY A 103 -9.39 -11.20 -0.11
N TRP A 104 -8.20 -10.64 0.13
CA TRP A 104 -7.91 -9.23 -0.08
C TRP A 104 -7.33 -9.02 -1.47
N LEU A 105 -8.01 -8.20 -2.28
CA LEU A 105 -7.47 -7.67 -3.52
C LEU A 105 -6.57 -6.48 -3.20
N LEU A 106 -5.27 -6.65 -3.46
CA LEU A 106 -4.28 -5.60 -3.40
C LEU A 106 -4.08 -5.05 -4.79
N ILE A 107 -4.01 -3.73 -4.88
CA ILE A 107 -3.55 -3.03 -6.07
C ILE A 107 -2.29 -2.28 -5.65
N ASP A 108 -1.18 -2.58 -6.28
CA ASP A 108 0.11 -2.03 -5.95
C ASP A 108 0.84 -1.51 -7.20
N HIS A 109 1.88 -0.72 -6.97
CA HIS A 109 2.76 -0.28 -8.05
C HIS A 109 4.06 -1.06 -8.01
N GLU A 110 4.47 -1.53 -9.18
CA GLU A 110 5.75 -2.17 -9.42
C GLU A 110 6.64 -1.22 -10.23
N VAL A 111 7.95 -1.26 -9.98
CA VAL A 111 8.93 -0.40 -10.64
C VAL A 111 10.04 -1.22 -11.27
N ILE A 112 10.32 -0.91 -12.53
CA ILE A 112 11.57 -1.29 -13.21
C ILE A 112 12.48 -0.08 -13.35
N ASN A 113 13.78 -0.29 -13.18
CA ASN A 113 14.80 0.71 -13.48
C ASN A 113 15.38 0.48 -14.88
N THR A 114 15.16 1.45 -15.78
CA THR A 114 15.71 1.43 -17.13
C THR A 114 16.92 2.37 -17.23
N CYS A 115 17.65 2.33 -18.35
CA CYS A 115 18.74 3.29 -18.59
C CYS A 115 18.28 4.75 -18.64
N ASN A 116 16.97 5.01 -18.77
CA ASN A 116 16.39 6.35 -18.78
C ASN A 116 15.48 6.63 -17.56
N GLY A 117 15.67 5.87 -16.47
CA GLY A 117 14.97 6.06 -15.21
C GLY A 117 13.84 5.05 -14.95
N PHE A 118 13.02 5.37 -13.95
CA PHE A 118 11.99 4.47 -13.42
C PHE A 118 10.72 4.48 -14.27
N VAL A 119 10.19 3.28 -14.52
CA VAL A 119 8.86 3.07 -15.10
C VAL A 119 7.98 2.40 -14.06
N TYR A 120 6.86 3.06 -13.71
CA TYR A 120 5.87 2.54 -12.77
C TYR A 120 4.74 1.84 -13.53
N ARG A 121 4.33 0.68 -13.04
CA ARG A 121 3.13 -0.03 -13.50
C ARG A 121 2.22 -0.34 -12.33
N ILE A 122 0.94 -0.49 -12.60
CA ILE A 122 -0.05 -0.92 -11.61
C ILE A 122 -0.35 -2.39 -11.84
N VAL A 123 -0.29 -3.17 -10.77
CA VAL A 123 -0.54 -4.61 -10.77
C VAL A 123 -1.52 -4.93 -9.65
N CYS A 124 -2.17 -6.09 -9.76
CA CYS A 124 -3.08 -6.60 -8.76
C CYS A 124 -2.59 -7.94 -8.24
N ALA A 125 -2.68 -8.13 -6.93
CA ALA A 125 -2.41 -9.40 -6.25
C ALA A 125 -3.59 -9.77 -5.35
N LEU A 126 -3.83 -11.06 -5.18
CA LEU A 126 -4.84 -11.58 -4.25
C LEU A 126 -4.12 -12.30 -3.10
N GLY A 127 -4.41 -11.90 -1.86
CA GLY A 127 -3.77 -12.46 -0.66
C GLY A 127 -4.76 -12.77 0.45
N ILE A 128 -4.44 -13.78 1.27
CA ILE A 128 -5.14 -14.10 2.52
C ILE A 128 -4.28 -13.62 3.70
N TYR A 129 -4.86 -12.86 4.62
CA TYR A 129 -4.19 -12.34 5.83
C TYR A 129 -5.05 -12.56 7.07
#